data_AF-A0A3D9YL34-F1
#
_entry.id   AF-A0A3D9YL34-F1
#
_cell.length_a   1.000
_cell.length_b   1.000
_cell.length_c   1.000
_cell.angle_alpha   90.00
_cell.angle_beta   90.00
_cell.angle_gamma   90.00
#
_symmetry.space_group_name_H-M   'P 1'
#
loop_
_entity.id
_entity.type
_entity.pdbx_description
1 polymer ?
#
loop_
_entity_poly.entity_id
_entity_poly.type
_entity_poly.pdbx_seq_one_letter_code
_entity_poly.pdbx_strand_id
1 'polypeptide(L)'
;MQVGLLITNGGPHSAEKWAAASAAQIIQIGAEAKGVEALEGRKLELKIIDLLEDHHAAVQTAERDALKDDPAARLETAIDPEGHDLDTKVEAIATLARGTPFEAHFASDTVKRHVREVLASHFATSIHIERSWHRDRNPAPAA
;
A
#
# COMPACT_ATOMS: atom_id res chain seq x y z
N MET A 1 3.06 -10.49 15.77
CA MET A 1 3.03 -9.25 14.94
C MET A 1 4.36 -9.16 14.22
N GLN A 2 4.35 -9.22 12.89
CA GLN A 2 5.53 -8.95 12.09
C GLN A 2 5.61 -7.42 11.90
N VAL A 3 6.70 -6.81 12.38
CA VAL A 3 6.95 -5.37 12.17
C VAL A 3 7.76 -5.25 10.89
N GLY A 4 7.13 -4.80 9.81
CA GLY A 4 7.83 -4.42 8.58
C GLY A 4 8.40 -3.01 8.72
N LEU A 5 9.73 -2.88 8.76
CA LEU A 5 10.39 -1.58 8.78
C LEU A 5 10.87 -1.23 7.36
N LEU A 6 10.26 -0.19 6.78
CA LEU A 6 10.72 0.42 5.54
C LEU A 6 11.65 1.61 5.90
N ILE A 7 12.94 1.48 5.58
CA ILE A 7 13.96 2.52 5.84
C ILE A 7 14.21 3.30 4.55
N THR A 8 13.86 4.58 4.52
CA THR A 8 14.13 5.48 3.39
C THR A 8 15.60 5.93 3.42
N ASN A 9 16.38 5.60 2.40
CA ASN A 9 17.76 6.11 2.24
C ASN A 9 17.77 7.51 1.58
N GLY A 10 16.98 8.45 2.13
CA GLY A 10 16.90 9.83 1.61
C GLY A 10 16.00 10.03 0.38
N GLY A 11 15.03 9.14 0.15
CA GLY A 11 14.07 9.25 -0.95
C GLY A 11 12.81 8.39 -0.74
N PRO A 12 11.76 8.61 -1.56
CA PRO A 12 10.56 7.80 -1.51
C PRO A 12 10.84 6.34 -1.85
N HIS A 13 10.08 5.44 -1.26
CA HIS A 13 10.10 4.03 -1.64
C HIS A 13 9.38 3.80 -2.97
N SER A 14 9.88 2.88 -3.79
CA SER A 14 9.17 2.48 -5.01
C SER A 14 7.81 1.87 -4.68
N ALA A 15 6.86 1.99 -5.61
CA ALA A 15 5.55 1.37 -5.53
C ALA A 15 5.66 -0.15 -5.30
N GLU A 16 6.59 -0.84 -5.98
CA GLU A 16 6.90 -2.26 -5.79
C GLU A 16 7.24 -2.60 -4.32
N LYS A 17 8.06 -1.78 -3.65
CA LYS A 17 8.43 -2.02 -2.25
C LYS A 17 7.25 -1.85 -1.31
N TRP A 18 6.40 -0.86 -1.57
CA TRP A 18 5.16 -0.66 -0.83
C TRP A 18 4.18 -1.80 -1.06
N ALA A 19 4.05 -2.27 -2.30
CA ALA A 19 3.20 -3.39 -2.66
C ALA A 19 3.62 -4.68 -1.96
N ALA A 20 4.91 -5.00 -1.99
CA ALA A 20 5.49 -6.13 -1.26
C ALA A 20 5.25 -6.03 0.26
N ALA A 21 5.46 -4.84 0.85
CA ALA A 21 5.25 -4.62 2.27
C ALA A 21 3.76 -4.73 2.68
N SER A 22 2.85 -4.19 1.85
CA SER A 22 1.40 -4.32 2.05
C SER A 22 0.96 -5.78 1.93
N ALA A 23 1.40 -6.48 0.88
CA ALA A 23 1.03 -7.88 0.65
C ALA A 23 1.45 -8.76 1.81
N ALA A 24 2.69 -8.62 2.31
CA ALA A 24 3.18 -9.39 3.46
C ALA A 24 2.38 -9.15 4.77
N GLN A 25 1.67 -8.03 4.90
CA GLN A 25 0.77 -7.78 6.04
C GLN A 25 -0.66 -8.28 5.80
N ILE A 26 -1.06 -8.42 4.53
CA ILE A 26 -2.37 -8.94 4.13
C ILE A 26 -2.38 -10.47 4.17
N ILE A 27 -1.35 -11.11 3.61
CA ILE A 27 -1.20 -12.55 3.59
C ILE A 27 0.05 -12.97 4.37
N GLN A 28 -0.18 -13.62 5.51
CA GLN A 28 0.89 -14.18 6.33
C GLN A 28 0.94 -15.69 6.12
N ILE A 29 1.81 -16.12 5.21
CA ILE A 29 2.06 -17.54 4.99
C ILE A 29 2.96 -18.02 6.15
N GLY A 30 2.38 -18.80 7.07
CA GLY A 30 3.13 -19.35 8.20
C GLY A 30 4.36 -20.14 7.72
N ALA A 31 5.48 -20.03 8.43
CA ALA A 31 6.74 -20.68 8.05
C ALA A 31 6.62 -22.20 7.91
N GLU A 32 5.66 -22.81 8.61
CA GLU A 32 5.38 -24.24 8.60
C GLU A 32 4.37 -24.66 7.51
N ALA A 33 3.81 -23.73 6.74
CA ALA A 33 2.86 -24.04 5.68
C ALA A 33 3.54 -24.90 4.61
N LYS A 34 2.93 -26.07 4.31
CA LYS A 34 3.46 -27.06 3.36
C LYS A 34 2.38 -27.47 2.36
N GLY A 35 2.81 -28.03 1.24
CA GLY A 35 1.92 -28.60 0.23
C GLY A 35 1.20 -27.55 -0.62
N VAL A 36 0.03 -27.93 -1.12
CA VAL A 36 -0.74 -27.15 -2.12
C VAL A 36 -1.15 -25.78 -1.57
N GLU A 37 -1.55 -25.70 -0.30
CA GLU A 37 -1.98 -24.44 0.32
C GLU A 37 -0.84 -23.41 0.40
N ALA A 38 0.38 -23.85 0.74
CA ALA A 38 1.54 -22.96 0.76
C ALA A 38 1.89 -22.45 -0.65
N LEU A 39 1.75 -23.30 -1.68
CA LEU A 39 1.98 -22.91 -3.06
C LEU A 39 0.92 -21.92 -3.56
N GLU A 40 -0.36 -22.21 -3.32
CA GLU A 40 -1.45 -21.31 -3.69
C GLU A 40 -1.38 -19.99 -2.92
N GLY A 41 -0.97 -20.02 -1.65
CA GLY A 41 -0.75 -18.82 -0.85
C GLY A 41 0.30 -17.90 -1.47
N ARG A 42 1.45 -18.47 -1.87
CA ARG A 42 2.52 -17.70 -2.54
C ARG A 42 2.08 -17.15 -3.89
N LYS A 43 1.30 -17.92 -4.66
CA LYS A 43 0.73 -17.43 -5.94
C LYS A 43 -0.24 -16.29 -5.72
N LEU A 44 -1.08 -16.37 -4.68
CA LEU A 44 -2.01 -15.31 -4.32
C LEU A 44 -1.26 -14.06 -3.85
N GLU A 45 -0.23 -14.22 -3.01
CA GLU A 45 0.64 -13.14 -2.57
C GLU A 45 1.25 -12.38 -3.75
N LEU A 46 1.84 -13.08 -4.72
CA LEU A 46 2.41 -12.45 -5.92
C LEU A 46 1.36 -11.66 -6.71
N LYS A 47 0.15 -12.21 -6.91
CA LYS A 47 -0.93 -11.49 -7.59
C LYS A 47 -1.36 -10.22 -6.83
N ILE A 48 -1.35 -10.27 -5.49
CA ILE A 48 -1.65 -9.11 -4.66
C ILE A 48 -0.53 -8.07 -4.78
N ILE A 49 0.75 -8.48 -4.83
CA ILE A 49 1.88 -7.57 -5.06
C ILE A 49 1.70 -6.85 -6.40
N ASP A 50 1.47 -7.59 -7.49
CA ASP A 50 1.30 -7.01 -8.82
C ASP A 50 0.15 -5.98 -8.84
N LEU A 51 -1.00 -6.32 -8.26
CA LEU A 51 -2.15 -5.41 -8.14
C LEU A 51 -1.82 -4.15 -7.32
N LEU A 52 -1.11 -4.32 -6.21
CA LEU A 52 -0.81 -3.23 -5.30
C LEU A 52 0.30 -2.31 -5.80
N GLU A 53 1.18 -2.78 -6.67
CA GLU A 53 2.19 -1.93 -7.30
C GLU A 53 1.52 -0.82 -8.11
N ASP A 54 0.54 -1.16 -8.94
CA ASP A 54 -0.22 -0.18 -9.71
C ASP A 54 -0.95 0.83 -8.80
N HIS A 55 -1.49 0.35 -7.68
CA HIS A 55 -2.21 1.21 -6.74
C HIS A 55 -1.29 2.18 -6.00
N HIS A 56 -0.14 1.71 -5.50
CA HIS A 56 0.85 2.57 -4.87
C HIS A 56 1.45 3.56 -5.88
N ALA A 57 1.71 3.13 -7.12
CA ALA A 57 2.20 4.00 -8.18
C ALA A 57 1.21 5.13 -8.50
N ALA A 58 -0.09 4.83 -8.52
CA ALA A 58 -1.14 5.82 -8.71
C ALA A 58 -1.18 6.85 -7.56
N VAL A 59 -1.10 6.40 -6.30
CA VAL A 59 -1.06 7.29 -5.12
C VAL A 59 0.15 8.21 -5.16
N GLN A 60 1.34 7.65 -5.41
CA GLN A 60 2.58 8.42 -5.51
C GLN A 60 2.57 9.43 -6.66
N THR A 61 2.02 9.04 -7.81
CA THR A 61 1.93 9.94 -8.97
C THR A 61 0.95 11.07 -8.71
N ALA A 62 -0.24 10.77 -8.19
CA ALA A 62 -1.22 11.79 -7.81
C ALA A 62 -0.64 12.79 -6.79
N GLU A 63 0.10 12.32 -5.79
CA GLU A 63 0.72 13.20 -4.81
C GLU A 63 1.82 14.08 -5.43
N ARG A 64 2.69 13.49 -6.24
CA ARG A 64 3.76 14.24 -6.92
C ARG A 64 3.21 15.28 -7.89
N ASP A 65 2.11 15.00 -8.56
CA ASP A 65 1.46 15.95 -9.47
C ASP A 65 0.80 17.09 -8.67
N ALA A 66 0.09 16.78 -7.58
CA ALA A 66 -0.47 17.81 -6.69
C ALA A 66 0.61 18.74 -6.09
N LEU A 67 1.79 18.21 -5.77
CA LEU A 67 2.93 18.99 -5.28
C LEU A 67 3.56 19.88 -6.36
N LYS A 68 3.39 19.59 -7.65
CA LYS A 68 3.84 20.48 -8.73
C LYS A 68 2.89 21.65 -8.93
N ASP A 69 1.59 21.41 -8.79
CA ASP A 69 0.55 22.39 -9.07
C ASP A 69 0.44 23.45 -7.97
N ASP A 70 0.43 23.04 -6.70
CA ASP A 70 0.40 23.95 -5.54
C ASP A 70 1.15 23.35 -4.34
N PRO A 71 2.48 23.46 -4.30
CA PRO A 71 3.29 22.83 -3.26
C PRO A 71 2.97 23.35 -1.86
N ALA A 72 2.72 24.66 -1.71
CA ALA A 72 2.46 25.26 -0.40
C ALA A 72 1.14 24.73 0.19
N ALA A 73 0.04 24.80 -0.57
CA ALA A 73 -1.24 24.30 -0.09
C ALA A 73 -1.24 22.78 0.09
N ARG A 74 -0.53 22.03 -0.77
CA ARG A 74 -0.46 20.58 -0.66
C ARG A 74 0.30 20.11 0.59
N LEU A 75 1.34 20.84 1.00
CA LEU A 75 2.09 20.52 2.21
C LEU A 75 1.32 20.79 3.51
N GLU A 76 0.33 21.68 3.49
CA GLU A 76 -0.50 22.04 4.65
C GLU A 76 -1.80 21.24 4.76
N THR A 77 -2.25 20.62 3.66
CA THR A 77 -3.49 19.84 3.66
C THR A 77 -3.37 18.57 4.47
N ALA A 78 -4.47 18.11 5.08
CA ALA A 78 -4.50 16.82 5.77
C ALA A 78 -4.18 15.67 4.79
N ILE A 79 -3.55 14.61 5.30
CA ILE A 79 -3.32 13.39 4.54
C ILE A 79 -4.64 12.61 4.49
N ASP A 80 -5.12 12.36 3.27
CA ASP A 80 -6.38 11.66 3.03
C ASP A 80 -6.15 10.43 2.12
N PRO A 81 -5.99 9.22 2.70
CA PRO A 81 -5.90 8.01 1.91
C PRO A 81 -7.25 7.56 1.34
N GLU A 82 -8.38 8.07 1.86
CA GLU A 82 -9.73 7.69 1.41
C GLU A 82 -10.04 8.18 0.00
N GLY A 83 -9.43 9.31 -0.39
CA GLY A 83 -9.50 9.85 -1.76
C GLY A 83 -8.95 8.92 -2.85
N HIS A 84 -8.37 7.77 -2.49
CA HIS A 84 -7.82 6.78 -3.42
C HIS A 84 -8.69 5.52 -3.60
N ASP A 85 -9.98 5.58 -3.24
CA ASP A 85 -10.96 4.51 -3.47
C ASP A 85 -10.54 3.15 -2.88
N LEU A 86 -10.39 3.13 -1.55
CA LEU A 86 -9.95 1.95 -0.81
C LEU A 86 -10.89 0.75 -0.96
N ASP A 87 -12.21 0.98 -1.02
CA ASP A 87 -13.19 -0.10 -1.11
C ASP A 87 -13.07 -0.88 -2.42
N THR A 88 -12.91 -0.19 -3.56
CA THR A 88 -12.67 -0.87 -4.84
C THR A 88 -11.40 -1.71 -4.80
N LYS A 89 -10.33 -1.23 -4.14
CA LYS A 89 -9.07 -1.97 -4.01
C LYS A 89 -9.19 -3.20 -3.12
N VAL A 90 -9.94 -3.10 -2.03
CA VAL A 90 -10.25 -4.23 -1.14
C VAL A 90 -11.03 -5.31 -1.90
N GLU A 91 -12.03 -4.93 -2.69
CA GLU A 91 -12.80 -5.88 -3.51
C GLU A 91 -11.96 -6.50 -4.64
N ALA A 92 -11.03 -5.74 -5.22
CA ALA A 92 -10.10 -6.27 -6.21
C ALA A 92 -9.21 -7.38 -5.60
N ILE A 93 -8.67 -7.17 -4.39
CA ILE A 93 -7.91 -8.20 -3.66
C ILE A 93 -8.79 -9.42 -3.36
N ALA A 94 -10.02 -9.22 -2.87
CA ALA A 94 -10.93 -10.33 -2.60
C ALA A 94 -11.26 -11.14 -3.88
N THR A 95 -11.32 -10.46 -5.03
CA THR A 95 -11.54 -11.10 -6.33
C THR A 95 -10.36 -12.00 -6.74
N LEU A 96 -9.11 -11.62 -6.42
CA LEU A 96 -7.93 -12.45 -6.70
C LEU A 96 -7.95 -13.81 -5.98
N ALA A 97 -8.62 -13.88 -4.83
CA ALA A 97 -8.74 -15.10 -4.03
C ALA A 97 -9.82 -16.07 -4.55
N ARG A 98 -10.69 -15.66 -5.49
CA ARG A 98 -11.76 -16.52 -6.02
C ARG A 98 -11.19 -17.76 -6.73
N GLY A 99 -11.80 -18.91 -6.49
CA GLY A 99 -11.35 -20.21 -7.00
C GLY A 99 -10.09 -20.75 -6.30
N THR A 100 -9.58 -20.08 -5.28
CA THR A 100 -8.47 -20.56 -4.44
C THR A 100 -9.00 -21.09 -3.10
N PRO A 101 -8.20 -21.86 -2.34
CA PRO A 101 -8.57 -22.24 -0.97
C PRO A 101 -8.81 -21.05 -0.02
N PHE A 102 -8.39 -19.84 -0.37
CA PHE A 102 -8.51 -18.64 0.46
C PHE A 102 -9.77 -17.80 0.17
N GLU A 103 -10.60 -18.20 -0.79
CA GLU A 103 -11.79 -17.43 -1.21
C GLU A 103 -12.69 -17.05 -0.02
N ALA A 104 -13.04 -18.03 0.82
CA ALA A 104 -13.90 -17.80 1.97
C ALA A 104 -13.26 -16.86 3.01
N HIS A 105 -11.93 -16.90 3.15
CA HIS A 105 -11.21 -16.00 4.05
C HIS A 105 -11.30 -14.55 3.56
N PHE A 106 -10.95 -14.30 2.29
CA PHE A 106 -10.98 -12.96 1.70
C PHE A 106 -12.41 -12.43 1.44
N ALA A 107 -13.42 -13.29 1.42
CA ALA A 107 -14.81 -12.87 1.40
C ALA A 107 -15.31 -12.33 2.75
N SER A 108 -14.61 -12.60 3.85
CA SER A 108 -15.02 -12.17 5.21
C SER A 108 -14.86 -10.67 5.40
N ASP A 109 -15.89 -10.02 5.96
CA ASP A 109 -15.85 -8.60 6.34
C ASP A 109 -14.70 -8.26 7.30
N THR A 110 -14.33 -9.21 8.16
CA THR A 110 -13.20 -9.01 9.09
C THR A 110 -11.88 -8.90 8.33
N VAL A 111 -11.68 -9.74 7.32
CA VAL A 111 -10.48 -9.72 6.48
C VAL A 111 -10.48 -8.49 5.58
N LYS A 112 -11.63 -8.16 4.97
CA LYS A 112 -11.78 -6.94 4.15
C LYS A 112 -11.45 -5.67 4.94
N ARG A 113 -11.94 -5.57 6.18
CA ARG A 113 -11.60 -4.46 7.08
C ARG A 113 -10.09 -4.40 7.39
N HIS A 114 -9.46 -5.54 7.68
CA HIS A 114 -8.01 -5.59 7.91
C HIS A 114 -7.22 -5.14 6.66
N VAL A 115 -7.58 -5.64 5.48
CA VAL A 115 -6.98 -5.20 4.21
C VAL A 115 -7.13 -3.69 4.03
N ARG A 116 -8.33 -3.15 4.29
CA ARG A 116 -8.60 -1.71 4.22
C ARG A 116 -7.70 -0.91 5.16
N GLU A 117 -7.56 -1.34 6.41
CA GLU A 117 -6.71 -0.69 7.41
C GLU A 117 -5.24 -0.67 6.99
N VAL A 118 -4.73 -1.79 6.46
CA VAL A 118 -3.36 -1.89 5.91
C VAL A 118 -3.16 -0.92 4.75
N LEU A 119 -4.08 -0.91 3.78
CA LEU A 119 -3.98 -0.02 2.61
C LEU A 119 -4.07 1.45 3.00
N ALA A 120 -5.02 1.82 3.86
CA ALA A 120 -5.17 3.19 4.34
C ALA A 120 -3.88 3.69 5.02
N SER A 121 -3.32 2.87 5.92
CA SER A 121 -2.07 3.18 6.64
C SER A 121 -0.88 3.34 5.69
N HIS A 122 -0.71 2.41 4.75
CA HIS A 122 0.43 2.44 3.83
C HIS A 122 0.32 3.56 2.80
N PHE A 123 -0.88 3.85 2.27
CA PHE A 123 -1.08 5.00 1.38
C PHE A 123 -0.83 6.33 2.09
N ALA A 124 -1.36 6.50 3.31
CA ALA A 124 -1.09 7.69 4.11
C ALA A 124 0.41 7.88 4.36
N THR A 125 1.12 6.79 4.67
CA THR A 125 2.57 6.82 4.90
C THR A 125 3.33 7.14 3.61
N SER A 126 2.93 6.57 2.47
CA SER A 126 3.52 6.90 1.16
C SER A 126 3.33 8.38 0.82
N ILE A 127 2.13 8.93 1.01
CA ILE A 127 1.84 10.36 0.82
C ILE A 127 2.72 11.22 1.72
N HIS A 128 2.82 10.86 3.00
CA HIS A 128 3.66 11.59 3.96
C HIS A 128 5.12 11.65 3.52
N ILE A 129 5.68 10.52 3.06
CA ILE A 129 7.08 10.44 2.61
C ILE A 129 7.31 11.27 1.34
N GLU A 130 6.40 11.23 0.36
CA GLU A 130 6.49 12.08 -0.84
C GLU A 130 6.54 13.56 -0.47
N ARG A 131 5.67 14.00 0.45
CA ARG A 131 5.65 15.39 0.94
C ARG A 131 6.90 15.76 1.71
N SER A 132 7.37 14.90 2.62
CA SER A 132 8.61 15.15 3.39
C SER A 132 9.79 15.29 2.45
N TRP A 133 9.92 14.37 1.49
CA TRP A 133 11.01 14.38 0.52
C TRP A 133 10.96 15.61 -0.39
N HIS A 134 9.77 16.02 -0.84
CA HIS A 134 9.60 17.27 -1.58
C HIS A 134 10.07 18.47 -0.77
N ARG A 135 9.68 18.57 0.50
CA ARG A 135 10.08 19.66 1.41
C ARG A 135 11.60 19.74 1.58
N ASP A 136 12.26 18.60 1.78
CA ASP A 136 13.72 18.54 1.97
C ASP A 136 14.48 19.01 0.72
N ARG A 137 13.94 18.75 -0.48
CA ARG A 137 14.54 19.16 -1.74
C ARG A 137 14.19 20.59 -2.18
N ASN A 138 13.14 21.16 -1.60
CA ASN A 138 12.66 22.50 -1.88
C ASN A 138 12.53 23.29 -0.57
N PRO A 139 13.65 23.52 0.15
CA PRO A 139 13.60 24.24 1.40
C PRO A 139 13.09 25.66 1.15
N ALA A 140 12.15 26.10 1.98
CA ALA A 140 11.76 27.50 1.98
C ALA A 140 12.99 28.36 2.29
N PRO A 141 13.16 29.53 1.64
CA PRO A 141 14.24 30.45 1.99
C PRO A 141 14.11 30.80 3.48
N ALA A 142 15.22 30.75 4.20
CA ALA A 142 15.25 31.13 5.60
C ALA A 142 14.73 32.56 5.74
N ALA A 143 13.68 32.73 6.55
CA ALA A 143 13.11 34.03 6.90
C ALA A 143 14.08 34.85 7.75
#